data_AF-A0A101HT22-F1
#
_entry.id   AF-A0A101HT22-F1
#
_cell.length_a   1.000
_cell.length_b   1.000
_cell.length_c   1.000
_cell.angle_alpha   90.00
_cell.angle_beta   90.00
_cell.angle_gamma   90.00
#
_symmetry.space_group_name_H-M   'P 1'
#
loop_
_entity.id
_entity.type
_entity.pdbx_description
1 polymer ?
#
loop_
_entity_poly.entity_id
_entity_poly.type
_entity_poly.pdbx_seq_one_letter_code
_entity_poly.pdbx_strand_id
1 'polypeptide(L)'
;MDGKLNSLTDVLKKTLFFFEALSVSELAPHVQRKMLKDYSLPQVEEKVSLCLDQNPCFNKAKENWHLNLEGDKENDQFYSLLLKKGQPLNMREILKNTNSKKKKSKKILSEEVNLISDGRFIQLDNGYWGLTEWEVETSHYSLKHLVIKAMKINPGGLSVQQLHQLIKSWRCTEMRNLEDILQKFPYFEQVGEGIWSYNPSVRVQYEGMLKKFLLLIDKQKKRWYRERERWKYRVDSMQNQLQEALAGQKETAAALAEKMELAGQQDYLLTQMAEKDLLLSLRKREIIRYREHINKLEAKANSILYQCRLWVKRAKEAQEEIAELKSLLAKNREELEGLSIKLQRYQERERENNLRITELRENNGTRVAELQTEIVELKQKIEKEREAGAFEKRRLQEEINTLSNDLKKALRVEEEHQRSYMLAQQELFTARQNYHDLEKHTRYPLVRLVMKICSFFDRHHRN
;
A
#
# COMPACT_ATOMS: atom_id res chain seq x y z
N MET A 1 -65.79 65.02 61.55
CA MET A 1 -65.63 64.02 62.66
C MET A 1 -65.68 62.68 61.97
N ASP A 2 -64.53 62.26 61.45
CA ASP A 2 -64.47 61.34 60.32
C ASP A 2 -64.32 59.91 60.84
N GLY A 3 -65.43 59.36 61.31
CA GLY A 3 -65.54 57.93 61.55
C GLY A 3 -65.73 57.23 60.21
N LYS A 4 -64.77 56.38 59.82
CA LYS A 4 -64.97 55.37 58.78
C LYS A 4 -66.16 54.46 59.16
N LEU A 5 -66.78 53.84 58.15
CA LEU A 5 -68.00 53.03 58.30
C LEU A 5 -67.63 51.57 58.55
N ASN A 6 -68.24 50.96 59.57
CA ASN A 6 -67.80 49.68 60.13
C ASN A 6 -68.15 48.49 59.22
N SER A 7 -69.25 48.60 58.45
CA SER A 7 -69.80 47.48 57.69
C SER A 7 -70.13 47.84 56.23
N LEU A 8 -70.08 46.83 55.36
CA LEU A 8 -70.56 46.88 53.98
C LEU A 8 -72.03 47.32 53.92
N THR A 9 -72.84 46.87 54.88
CA THR A 9 -74.25 47.28 55.03
C THR A 9 -74.38 48.79 55.21
N ASP A 10 -73.53 49.40 56.02
CA ASP A 10 -73.60 50.82 56.34
C ASP A 10 -73.11 51.69 55.18
N VAL A 11 -72.11 51.20 54.43
CA VAL A 11 -71.69 51.81 53.15
C VAL A 11 -72.84 51.75 52.14
N LEU A 12 -73.56 50.64 52.07
CA LEU A 12 -74.73 50.48 51.19
C LEU A 12 -75.91 51.36 51.63
N LYS A 13 -76.24 51.42 52.93
CA LYS A 13 -77.27 52.33 53.45
C LYS A 13 -76.93 53.79 53.14
N LYS A 14 -75.69 54.21 53.39
CA LYS A 14 -75.24 55.59 53.12
C LYS A 14 -75.25 55.93 51.62
N THR A 15 -74.85 54.99 50.76
CA THR A 15 -74.84 55.19 49.30
C THR A 15 -76.24 55.18 48.71
N LEU A 16 -77.14 54.30 49.19
CA LEU A 16 -78.53 54.24 48.75
C LEU A 16 -79.37 55.41 49.28
N PHE A 17 -79.13 55.88 50.52
CA PHE A 17 -79.71 57.12 51.01
C PHE A 17 -79.30 58.32 50.13
N PHE A 18 -78.06 58.34 49.64
CA PHE A 18 -77.60 59.44 48.80
C PHE A 18 -78.23 59.45 47.41
N PHE A 19 -78.47 58.28 46.80
CA PHE A 19 -78.91 58.15 45.41
C PHE A 19 -80.37 57.77 45.22
N GLU A 20 -81.09 57.43 46.29
CA GLU A 20 -82.47 56.92 46.37
C GLU A 20 -82.69 55.57 45.67
N ALA A 21 -82.10 55.37 44.49
CA ALA A 21 -82.24 54.19 43.65
C ALA A 21 -80.96 53.93 42.84
N LEU A 22 -80.29 52.78 43.04
CA LEU A 22 -79.15 52.34 42.22
C LEU A 22 -79.20 50.84 41.91
N SER A 23 -78.58 50.45 40.80
CA SER A 23 -78.35 49.04 40.46
C SER A 23 -77.08 48.50 41.12
N VAL A 24 -76.94 47.18 41.19
CA VAL A 24 -75.75 46.50 41.75
C VAL A 24 -74.47 46.87 40.99
N SER A 25 -74.56 47.00 39.66
CA SER A 25 -73.45 47.40 38.79
C SER A 25 -73.02 48.86 38.99
N GLU A 26 -73.92 49.72 39.43
CA GLU A 26 -73.61 51.11 39.79
C GLU A 26 -73.08 51.22 41.23
N LEU A 27 -73.55 50.36 42.15
CA LEU A 27 -73.11 50.32 43.55
C LEU A 27 -71.70 49.72 43.71
N ALA A 28 -71.37 48.66 42.99
CA ALA A 28 -70.11 47.92 43.16
C ALA A 28 -68.84 48.79 43.01
N PRO A 29 -68.74 49.71 42.03
CA PRO A 29 -67.60 50.63 41.93
C PRO A 29 -67.52 51.63 43.10
N HIS A 30 -68.66 52.00 43.70
CA HIS A 30 -68.70 52.90 44.86
C HIS A 30 -68.27 52.20 46.14
N VAL A 31 -68.70 50.95 46.30
CA VAL A 31 -68.26 50.07 47.39
C VAL A 31 -66.77 49.82 47.27
N GLN A 32 -66.27 49.32 46.13
CA GLN A 32 -64.85 48.96 45.91
C GLN A 32 -63.86 50.10 46.27
N ARG A 33 -64.25 51.36 46.03
CA ARG A 33 -63.42 52.53 46.36
C ARG A 33 -63.34 52.81 47.86
N LYS A 34 -64.41 52.54 48.62
CA LYS A 34 -64.49 52.77 50.07
C LYS A 34 -64.07 51.55 50.88
N MET A 35 -64.54 50.36 50.51
CA MET A 35 -64.25 49.07 51.12
C MET A 35 -63.97 48.02 50.03
N LEU A 36 -63.23 46.95 50.33
CA LEU A 36 -62.93 45.87 49.36
C LEU A 36 -62.11 46.30 48.13
N LYS A 37 -61.08 47.15 48.32
CA LYS A 37 -60.17 47.63 47.26
C LYS A 37 -59.42 46.51 46.54
N ASP A 38 -59.18 45.41 47.22
CA ASP A 38 -58.35 44.29 46.73
C ASP A 38 -59.14 43.25 45.91
N TYR A 39 -60.46 43.41 45.82
CA TYR A 39 -61.32 42.47 45.10
C TYR A 39 -61.55 42.92 43.66
N SER A 40 -61.71 41.95 42.75
CA SER A 40 -62.10 42.24 41.37
C SER A 40 -63.55 42.74 41.32
N LEU A 41 -63.86 43.63 40.38
CA LEU A 41 -65.19 44.23 40.20
C LEU A 41 -66.35 43.19 40.19
N PRO A 42 -66.25 42.02 39.52
CA PRO A 42 -67.32 41.01 39.57
C PRO A 42 -67.47 40.34 40.96
N GLN A 43 -66.39 40.15 41.71
CA GLN A 43 -66.46 39.62 43.08
C GLN A 43 -67.09 40.62 44.06
N VAL A 44 -66.92 41.92 43.80
CA VAL A 44 -67.57 42.97 44.58
C VAL A 44 -69.07 43.02 44.26
N GLU A 45 -69.46 42.89 42.99
CA GLU A 45 -70.88 42.82 42.59
C GLU A 45 -71.61 41.67 43.28
N GLU A 46 -71.01 40.48 43.33
CA GLU A 46 -71.58 39.30 44.00
C GLU A 46 -71.73 39.50 45.53
N LYS A 47 -70.74 40.11 46.18
CA LYS A 47 -70.82 40.42 47.61
C LYS A 47 -71.85 41.51 47.92
N VAL A 48 -71.99 42.50 47.03
CA VAL A 48 -73.00 43.56 47.16
C VAL A 48 -74.40 42.99 46.97
N SER A 49 -74.63 42.13 45.97
CA SER A 49 -75.94 41.47 45.79
C SER A 49 -76.32 40.64 47.02
N LEU A 50 -75.39 39.82 47.53
CA LEU A 50 -75.63 39.02 48.73
C LEU A 50 -75.97 39.89 49.95
N CYS A 51 -75.28 41.01 50.12
CA CYS A 51 -75.53 41.93 51.24
C CYS A 51 -76.87 42.67 51.12
N LEU A 52 -77.31 42.99 49.90
CA LEU A 52 -78.61 43.63 49.66
C LEU A 52 -79.77 42.65 49.87
N ASP A 53 -79.61 41.39 49.46
CA ASP A 53 -80.62 40.33 49.64
C ASP A 53 -80.76 39.89 51.11
N GLN A 54 -79.68 39.91 51.89
CA GLN A 54 -79.67 39.42 53.28
C GLN A 54 -80.25 40.40 54.31
N ASN A 55 -80.30 41.70 54.00
CA ASN A 55 -80.66 42.72 55.00
C ASN A 55 -82.05 43.33 54.70
N PRO A 56 -82.98 43.32 55.68
CA PRO A 56 -84.36 43.79 55.47
C PRO A 56 -84.50 45.31 55.32
N CYS A 57 -83.41 46.08 55.51
CA CYS A 57 -83.39 47.51 55.27
C CYS A 57 -83.39 47.91 53.78
N PHE A 58 -83.18 46.96 52.86
CA PHE A 58 -83.13 47.25 51.43
C PHE A 58 -84.34 46.67 50.70
N ASN A 59 -85.04 47.53 49.95
CA ASN A 59 -86.19 47.14 49.13
C ASN A 59 -85.78 47.12 47.65
N LYS A 60 -86.19 46.07 46.93
CA LYS A 60 -85.94 45.96 45.48
C LYS A 60 -87.14 46.46 44.69
N ALA A 61 -86.96 47.53 43.92
CA ALA A 61 -87.94 48.00 42.94
C ALA A 61 -87.40 47.77 41.52
N LYS A 62 -87.95 46.76 40.83
CA LYS A 62 -87.47 46.28 39.51
C LYS A 62 -86.00 45.84 39.55
N GLU A 63 -85.10 46.69 39.04
CA GLU A 63 -83.64 46.48 38.94
C GLU A 63 -82.83 47.41 39.87
N ASN A 64 -83.52 48.28 40.62
CA ASN A 64 -82.90 49.26 41.50
C ASN A 64 -83.22 48.92 42.96
N TRP A 65 -82.23 49.14 43.82
CA TRP A 65 -82.36 48.97 45.26
C TRP A 65 -82.66 50.31 45.93
N HIS A 66 -83.52 50.29 46.94
CA HIS A 66 -83.96 51.45 47.73
C HIS A 66 -83.71 51.17 49.21
N LEU A 67 -83.46 52.22 49.99
CA LEU A 67 -83.36 52.12 51.44
C LEU A 67 -84.75 52.30 52.06
N ASN A 68 -85.17 51.37 52.93
CA ASN A 68 -86.39 51.53 53.71
C ASN A 68 -86.12 52.43 54.93
N LEU A 69 -86.79 53.58 54.99
CA LEU A 69 -86.68 54.55 56.08
C LEU A 69 -87.86 54.50 57.07
N GLU A 70 -88.84 53.62 56.85
CA GLU A 70 -90.06 53.52 57.67
C GLU A 70 -89.75 53.07 59.11
N GLY A 71 -88.60 52.39 59.31
CA GLY A 71 -88.02 52.12 60.62
C GLY A 71 -88.81 51.15 61.52
N ASP A 72 -88.14 50.58 62.52
CA ASP A 72 -88.80 49.72 63.50
C ASP A 72 -89.29 50.54 64.71
N LYS A 73 -90.54 50.29 65.14
CA LYS A 73 -91.18 50.99 66.28
C LYS A 73 -90.40 50.84 67.60
N GLU A 74 -89.67 49.73 67.74
CA GLU A 74 -88.83 49.46 68.93
C GLU A 74 -87.61 50.40 69.01
N ASN A 75 -87.14 50.90 67.87
CA ASN A 75 -85.94 51.74 67.77
C ASN A 75 -86.27 53.25 67.80
N ASP A 76 -87.55 53.64 67.79
CA ASP A 76 -87.99 55.05 67.75
C ASP A 76 -87.55 55.85 68.99
N GLN A 77 -87.46 55.19 70.15
CA GLN A 77 -86.95 55.82 71.37
C GLN A 77 -85.48 56.22 71.22
N PHE A 78 -84.68 55.34 70.63
CA PHE A 78 -83.27 55.56 70.36
C PHE A 78 -83.07 56.60 69.25
N TYR A 79 -83.89 56.56 68.20
CA TYR A 79 -83.95 57.59 67.16
C TYR A 79 -84.20 58.99 67.75
N SER A 80 -85.20 59.12 68.62
CA SER A 80 -85.54 60.40 69.26
C SER A 80 -84.42 60.92 70.18
N LEU A 81 -83.67 60.02 70.83
CA LEU A 81 -82.53 60.36 71.69
C LEU A 81 -81.33 60.84 70.88
N LEU A 82 -81.04 60.19 69.75
CA LEU A 82 -80.02 60.63 68.81
C LEU A 82 -80.39 61.99 68.21
N LEU A 83 -81.63 62.16 67.76
CA LEU A 83 -82.12 63.41 67.19
C LEU A 83 -82.07 64.58 68.19
N LYS A 84 -82.39 64.34 69.47
CA LYS A 84 -82.28 65.36 70.54
C LYS A 84 -80.83 65.73 70.89
N LYS A 85 -79.90 64.78 70.83
CA LYS A 85 -78.48 65.02 71.20
C LYS A 85 -77.63 65.53 70.03
N GLY A 86 -78.03 65.27 68.79
CA GLY A 86 -77.32 65.74 67.58
C GLY A 86 -75.89 65.21 67.44
N GLN A 87 -75.52 64.16 68.18
CA GLN A 87 -74.19 63.55 68.20
C GLN A 87 -74.29 62.04 68.23
N PRO A 88 -73.33 61.31 67.61
CA PRO A 88 -73.36 59.85 67.60
C PRO A 88 -73.13 59.31 69.01
N LEU A 89 -73.89 58.29 69.40
CA LEU A 89 -73.89 57.75 70.77
C LEU A 89 -73.42 56.31 70.80
N ASN A 90 -72.76 55.93 71.88
CA ASN A 90 -72.36 54.55 72.11
C ASN A 90 -73.47 53.81 72.87
N MET A 91 -73.89 52.63 72.37
CA MET A 91 -74.87 51.77 73.04
C MET A 91 -74.44 51.37 74.46
N ARG A 92 -73.13 51.24 74.69
CA ARG A 92 -72.56 50.91 76.01
C ARG A 92 -72.70 52.05 77.02
N GLU A 93 -72.76 53.29 76.57
CA GLU A 93 -72.92 54.48 77.43
C GLU A 93 -74.39 54.67 77.84
N ILE A 94 -75.32 54.37 76.94
CA ILE A 94 -76.76 54.50 77.19
C ILE A 94 -77.26 53.45 78.20
N LEU A 95 -76.77 52.21 78.09
CA LEU A 95 -77.13 51.12 79.00
C LEU A 95 -76.52 51.23 80.41
N LYS A 96 -75.51 52.09 80.60
CA LYS A 96 -74.94 52.43 81.91
C LYS A 96 -75.80 53.42 82.69
N ASN A 97 -76.56 54.28 82.00
CA ASN A 97 -77.46 55.25 82.64
C ASN A 97 -78.81 54.65 83.03
N THR A 98 -79.22 53.53 82.43
CA THR A 98 -80.39 52.74 82.87
C THR A 98 -79.99 51.69 83.90
N ASN A 99 -80.38 51.92 85.16
CA ASN A 99 -80.12 51.09 86.35
C ASN A 99 -80.74 49.67 86.26
N SER A 100 -80.10 48.76 85.52
CA SER A 100 -80.41 47.33 85.56
C SER A 100 -79.13 46.51 85.49
N LYS A 101 -78.58 46.12 86.64
CA LYS A 101 -77.38 45.26 86.71
C LYS A 101 -77.77 43.80 86.43
N LYS A 102 -76.97 43.14 85.58
CA LYS A 102 -76.86 41.67 85.39
C LYS A 102 -77.95 40.94 84.56
N LYS A 103 -77.97 41.17 83.23
CA LYS A 103 -78.41 40.18 82.19
C LYS A 103 -78.00 40.63 80.75
N LYS A 104 -76.82 41.24 80.60
CA LYS A 104 -76.61 42.26 79.55
C LYS A 104 -75.91 41.84 78.25
N SER A 105 -75.13 40.76 78.15
CA SER A 105 -74.40 40.50 76.89
C SER A 105 -75.28 40.00 75.73
N LYS A 106 -76.17 39.02 75.97
CA LYS A 106 -77.05 38.47 74.91
C LYS A 106 -78.11 39.47 74.42
N LYS A 107 -78.63 40.34 75.30
CA LYS A 107 -79.58 41.41 74.90
C LYS A 107 -78.92 42.51 74.08
N ILE A 108 -77.68 42.89 74.40
CA ILE A 108 -76.92 43.89 73.64
C ILE A 108 -76.68 43.43 72.20
N LEU A 109 -76.33 42.15 71.99
CA LEU A 109 -76.16 41.59 70.64
C LEU A 109 -77.47 41.57 69.83
N SER A 110 -78.60 41.24 70.46
CA SER A 110 -79.91 41.29 69.79
C SER A 110 -80.34 42.71 69.45
N GLU A 111 -80.09 43.67 70.35
CA GLU A 111 -80.39 45.09 70.15
C GLU A 111 -79.47 45.71 69.08
N GLU A 112 -78.20 45.32 69.02
CA GLU A 112 -77.27 45.74 67.95
C GLU A 112 -77.70 45.17 66.59
N VAL A 113 -78.10 43.90 66.51
CA VAL A 113 -78.60 43.29 65.25
C VAL A 113 -79.88 43.99 64.76
N ASN A 114 -80.78 44.36 65.67
CA ASN A 114 -82.00 45.10 65.33
C ASN A 114 -81.74 46.54 64.83
N LEU A 115 -80.65 47.17 65.27
CA LEU A 115 -80.21 48.48 64.77
C LEU A 115 -79.49 48.37 63.41
N ILE A 116 -78.79 47.25 63.15
CA ILE A 116 -78.21 46.94 61.83
C ILE A 116 -79.31 46.65 60.81
N SER A 117 -80.42 46.04 61.21
CA SER A 117 -81.55 45.78 60.31
C SER A 117 -82.39 47.03 60.01
N ASP A 118 -82.37 48.05 60.88
CA ASP A 118 -83.10 49.30 60.66
C ASP A 118 -82.30 50.23 59.71
N GLY A 119 -82.94 50.66 58.63
CA GLY A 119 -82.34 51.50 57.60
C GLY A 119 -81.98 52.92 58.09
N ARG A 120 -82.47 53.37 59.25
CA ARG A 120 -82.22 54.73 59.76
C ARG A 120 -80.87 54.89 60.46
N PHE A 121 -80.24 53.80 60.92
CA PHE A 121 -79.00 53.86 61.70
C PHE A 121 -77.78 53.38 60.92
N ILE A 122 -76.63 53.96 61.25
CA ILE A 122 -75.30 53.62 60.75
C ILE A 122 -74.36 53.41 61.93
N GLN A 123 -73.50 52.39 61.83
CA GLN A 123 -72.41 52.19 62.78
C GLN A 123 -71.08 52.78 62.26
N LEU A 124 -70.45 53.60 63.09
CA LEU A 124 -69.10 54.12 62.86
C LEU A 124 -68.05 53.13 63.41
N ASP A 125 -66.85 53.11 62.81
CA ASP A 125 -65.72 52.25 63.19
C ASP A 125 -65.35 52.34 64.69
N ASN A 126 -65.65 53.48 65.32
CA ASN A 126 -65.35 53.72 66.73
C ASN A 126 -66.40 53.10 67.68
N GLY A 127 -67.38 52.33 67.16
CA GLY A 127 -68.46 51.70 67.92
C GLY A 127 -69.60 52.64 68.31
N TYR A 128 -69.66 53.82 67.69
CA TYR A 128 -70.74 54.80 67.87
C TYR A 128 -71.81 54.63 66.80
N TRP A 129 -73.06 54.90 67.18
CA TRP A 129 -74.22 54.87 66.30
C TRP A 129 -74.63 56.28 65.90
N GLY A 130 -74.81 56.50 64.61
CA GLY A 130 -75.31 57.74 64.03
C GLY A 130 -76.54 57.49 63.16
N LEU A 131 -77.23 58.58 62.81
CA LEU A 131 -78.32 58.52 61.83
C LEU A 131 -77.75 58.51 60.41
N THR A 132 -78.39 57.79 59.50
CA THR A 132 -78.08 57.81 58.05
C THR A 132 -78.12 59.21 57.45
N GLU A 133 -78.95 60.08 58.03
CA GLU A 133 -79.13 61.48 57.64
C GLU A 133 -77.96 62.38 58.05
N TRP A 134 -77.15 61.98 59.02
CA TRP A 134 -76.03 62.79 59.51
C TRP A 134 -74.82 62.73 58.57
N GLU A 135 -74.42 63.92 58.11
CA GLU A 135 -73.34 64.24 57.17
C GLU A 135 -72.80 63.08 56.32
N VAL A 136 -73.37 62.97 55.12
CA VAL A 136 -72.83 62.15 54.05
C VAL A 136 -71.53 62.76 53.53
N GLU A 137 -70.45 61.98 53.51
CA GLU A 137 -69.20 62.32 52.80
C GLU A 137 -69.50 62.41 51.30
N THR A 138 -70.00 63.57 50.85
CA THR A 138 -70.46 63.84 49.50
C THR A 138 -69.30 64.06 48.51
N SER A 139 -68.08 64.22 49.02
CA SER A 139 -66.85 64.46 48.24
C SER A 139 -66.44 63.31 47.31
N HIS A 140 -66.83 62.07 47.61
CA HIS A 140 -66.43 60.87 46.86
C HIS A 140 -67.24 60.58 45.59
N TYR A 141 -68.38 61.23 45.42
CA TYR A 141 -69.21 61.05 44.24
C TYR A 141 -68.67 61.89 43.06
N SER A 142 -68.82 61.38 41.85
CA SER A 142 -68.39 62.12 40.65
C SER A 142 -69.25 63.36 40.49
N LEU A 143 -68.67 64.45 39.99
CA LEU A 143 -69.35 65.74 39.83
C LEU A 143 -70.66 65.64 39.02
N LYS A 144 -70.69 64.82 37.96
CA LYS A 144 -71.92 64.47 37.20
C LYS A 144 -73.08 64.05 38.10
N HIS A 145 -72.81 63.15 39.05
CA HIS A 145 -73.81 62.56 39.93
C HIS A 145 -74.28 63.54 41.02
N LEU A 146 -73.39 64.44 41.49
CA LEU A 146 -73.74 65.53 42.39
C LEU A 146 -74.66 66.55 41.72
N VAL A 147 -74.38 66.90 40.46
CA VAL A 147 -75.21 67.81 39.66
C VAL A 147 -76.61 67.21 39.42
N ILE A 148 -76.70 65.92 39.09
CA ILE A 148 -78.00 65.24 38.92
C ILE A 148 -78.81 65.29 40.22
N LYS A 149 -78.18 65.08 41.38
CA LYS A 149 -78.86 65.18 42.67
C LYS A 149 -79.36 66.59 42.97
N ALA A 150 -78.53 67.62 42.75
CA ALA A 150 -78.91 69.01 42.94
C ALA A 150 -80.12 69.41 42.09
N MET A 151 -80.18 68.93 40.84
CA MET A 151 -81.29 69.20 39.91
C MET A 151 -82.55 68.35 40.19
N LYS A 152 -82.41 67.16 40.76
CA LYS A 152 -83.57 66.36 41.19
C LYS A 152 -84.29 66.98 42.39
N ILE A 153 -83.53 67.57 43.33
CA ILE A 153 -84.07 68.29 44.48
C ILE A 153 -84.82 69.55 44.02
N ASN A 154 -84.39 70.16 42.90
CA ASN A 154 -84.99 71.36 42.34
C ASN A 154 -85.45 71.13 40.89
N PRO A 155 -86.62 70.51 40.68
CA PRO A 155 -87.11 70.14 39.34
C PRO A 155 -87.42 71.35 38.44
N GLY A 156 -87.52 72.56 39.01
CA GLY A 156 -87.71 73.83 38.27
C GLY A 156 -86.44 74.35 37.58
N GLY A 157 -85.32 73.63 37.67
CA GLY A 157 -84.03 74.04 37.14
C GLY A 157 -83.28 75.00 38.08
N LEU A 158 -81.97 75.05 37.90
CA LEU A 158 -81.07 75.87 38.73
C LEU A 158 -80.11 76.66 37.85
N SER A 159 -79.74 77.86 38.30
CA SER A 159 -78.66 78.60 37.65
C SER A 159 -77.30 77.98 37.96
N VAL A 160 -76.30 78.21 37.10
CA VAL A 160 -74.92 77.73 37.34
C VAL A 160 -74.37 78.24 38.67
N GLN A 161 -74.74 79.47 39.07
CA GLN A 161 -74.34 80.06 40.34
C GLN A 161 -75.00 79.36 41.54
N GLN A 162 -76.31 79.05 41.44
CA GLN A 162 -77.03 78.31 42.48
C GLN A 162 -76.55 76.87 42.59
N LEU A 163 -76.26 76.21 41.47
CA LEU A 163 -75.64 74.88 41.43
C LEU A 163 -74.26 74.91 42.08
N HIS A 164 -73.44 75.91 41.77
CA HIS A 164 -72.12 76.04 42.38
C HIS A 164 -72.21 76.28 43.89
N GLN A 165 -73.16 77.08 44.39
CA GLN A 165 -73.36 77.27 45.83
C GLN A 165 -73.79 75.96 46.53
N LEU A 166 -74.73 75.22 45.93
CA LEU A 166 -75.22 73.94 46.45
C LEU A 166 -74.18 72.82 46.36
N ILE A 167 -73.33 72.82 45.33
CA ILE A 167 -72.32 71.80 45.15
C ILE A 167 -71.07 72.15 45.95
N LYS A 168 -70.74 73.44 46.15
CA LYS A 168 -69.62 73.87 47.01
C LYS A 168 -69.79 73.42 48.46
N SER A 169 -71.03 73.32 48.95
CA SER A 169 -71.31 72.75 50.28
C SER A 169 -71.06 71.22 50.35
N TRP A 170 -71.02 70.54 49.20
CA TRP A 170 -70.78 69.10 49.09
C TRP A 170 -69.34 68.76 48.66
N ARG A 171 -68.73 69.58 47.80
CA ARG A 171 -67.38 69.43 47.27
C ARG A 171 -66.86 70.76 46.75
N CYS A 172 -65.65 71.14 47.17
CA CYS A 172 -64.93 72.27 46.57
C CYS A 172 -64.74 72.01 45.06
N THR A 173 -65.48 72.77 44.24
CA THR A 173 -65.50 72.65 42.78
C THR A 173 -65.44 74.03 42.17
N GLU A 174 -64.81 74.13 41.00
CA GLU A 174 -64.75 75.38 40.25
C GLU A 174 -65.96 75.50 39.33
N MET A 175 -66.42 76.73 39.11
CA MET A 175 -67.59 77.03 38.28
C MET A 175 -67.44 76.52 36.83
N ARG A 176 -66.22 76.56 36.26
CA ARG A 176 -65.91 76.07 34.91
C ARG A 176 -66.11 74.56 34.74
N ASN A 177 -65.70 73.78 35.73
CA ASN A 177 -65.86 72.33 35.71
C ASN A 177 -67.34 71.89 35.76
N LEU A 178 -68.21 72.73 36.33
CA LEU A 178 -69.65 72.50 36.31
C LEU A 178 -70.23 72.79 34.93
N GLU A 179 -69.84 73.91 34.30
CA GLU A 179 -70.24 74.26 32.94
C GLU A 179 -69.80 73.21 31.92
N ASP A 180 -68.57 72.72 32.01
CA ASP A 180 -68.05 71.65 31.14
C ASP A 180 -68.88 70.37 31.24
N ILE A 181 -69.38 70.01 32.43
CA ILE A 181 -70.20 68.82 32.63
C ILE A 181 -71.62 69.03 32.10
N LEU A 182 -72.19 70.22 32.29
CA LEU A 182 -73.50 70.57 31.76
C LEU A 182 -73.49 70.53 30.23
N GLN A 183 -72.43 71.05 29.59
CA GLN A 183 -72.29 71.03 28.13
C GLN A 183 -71.92 69.65 27.56
N LYS A 184 -71.12 68.86 28.29
CA LYS A 184 -70.65 67.54 27.81
C LYS A 184 -71.75 66.49 27.72
N PHE A 185 -72.80 66.60 28.53
CA PHE A 185 -73.84 65.59 28.60
C PHE A 185 -75.19 66.11 28.11
N PRO A 186 -75.77 65.49 27.06
CA PRO A 186 -76.97 66.01 26.38
C PRO A 186 -78.26 65.90 27.20
N TYR A 187 -78.23 65.26 28.37
CA TYR A 187 -79.39 65.15 29.28
C TYR A 187 -79.47 66.29 30.32
N PHE A 188 -78.52 67.23 30.29
CA PHE A 188 -78.68 68.53 30.94
C PHE A 188 -79.16 69.52 29.89
N GLU A 189 -80.38 70.02 30.06
CA GLU A 189 -81.03 70.91 29.09
C GLU A 189 -81.10 72.32 29.66
N GLN A 190 -80.91 73.31 28.80
CA GLN A 190 -81.04 74.71 29.19
C GLN A 190 -82.47 75.17 28.89
N VAL A 191 -83.27 75.40 29.95
CA VAL A 191 -84.71 75.74 29.84
C VAL A 191 -84.95 77.26 29.76
N GLY A 192 -83.90 78.07 29.95
CA GLY A 192 -83.91 79.54 29.80
C GLY A 192 -82.50 80.15 29.87
N GLU A 193 -82.38 81.48 29.89
CA GLU A 193 -81.08 82.14 30.06
C GLU A 193 -80.43 81.74 31.40
N GLY A 194 -79.36 80.93 31.33
CA GLY A 194 -78.60 80.48 32.48
C GLY A 194 -79.24 79.43 33.40
N ILE A 195 -80.45 78.93 33.11
CA ILE A 195 -81.14 77.91 33.93
C ILE A 195 -81.00 76.53 33.28
N TRP A 196 -80.43 75.59 34.04
CA TRP A 196 -80.24 74.21 33.62
C TRP A 196 -81.21 73.27 34.34
N SER A 197 -81.79 72.34 33.60
CA SER A 197 -82.63 71.26 34.10
C SER A 197 -82.02 69.90 33.74
N TYR A 198 -82.39 68.88 34.49
CA TYR A 198 -81.99 67.50 34.23
C TYR A 198 -83.19 66.75 33.63
N ASN A 199 -83.02 66.21 32.42
CA ASN A 199 -84.04 65.42 31.74
C ASN A 199 -83.72 63.91 31.88
N PRO A 200 -84.46 63.15 32.73
CA PRO A 200 -84.19 61.74 32.94
C PRO A 200 -84.38 60.89 31.67
N SER A 201 -85.30 61.28 30.79
CA SER A 201 -85.63 60.54 29.56
C SER A 201 -84.48 60.54 28.56
N VAL A 202 -83.82 61.69 28.40
CA VAL A 202 -82.67 61.84 27.49
C VAL A 202 -81.46 61.06 28.01
N ARG A 203 -81.28 60.95 29.33
CA ARG A 203 -80.22 60.13 29.91
C ARG A 203 -80.37 58.65 29.53
N VAL A 204 -81.57 58.09 29.65
CA VAL A 204 -81.84 56.68 29.31
C VAL A 204 -81.57 56.41 27.83
N GLN A 205 -81.97 57.32 26.95
CA GLN A 205 -81.72 57.20 25.52
C GLN A 205 -80.23 57.31 25.18
N TYR A 206 -79.52 58.26 25.79
CA TYR A 206 -78.08 58.45 25.59
C TYR A 206 -77.27 57.22 26.07
N GLU A 207 -77.58 56.69 27.26
CA GLU A 207 -76.94 55.47 27.77
C GLU A 207 -77.28 54.25 26.89
N GLY A 208 -78.50 54.16 26.37
CA GLY A 208 -78.90 53.14 25.41
C GLY A 208 -78.10 53.21 24.09
N MET A 209 -77.88 54.42 23.55
CA MET A 209 -77.05 54.63 22.37
C MET A 209 -75.59 54.26 22.64
N LEU A 210 -75.01 54.73 23.75
CA LEU A 210 -73.64 54.40 24.13
C LEU A 210 -73.43 52.88 24.24
N LYS A 211 -74.37 52.15 24.87
CA LYS A 211 -74.31 50.68 24.94
C LYS A 211 -74.27 50.05 23.55
N LYS A 212 -75.09 50.52 22.60
CA LYS A 212 -75.08 50.04 21.21
C LYS A 212 -73.73 50.32 20.52
N PHE A 213 -73.17 51.52 20.69
CA PHE A 213 -71.85 51.85 20.13
C PHE A 213 -70.74 50.97 20.70
N LEU A 214 -70.71 50.77 22.02
CA LEU A 214 -69.73 49.89 22.65
C LEU A 214 -69.83 48.45 22.14
N LEU A 215 -71.05 47.94 21.94
CA LEU A 215 -71.25 46.61 21.37
C LEU A 215 -70.78 46.50 19.91
N LEU A 216 -70.98 47.55 19.10
CA LEU A 216 -70.48 47.58 17.72
C LEU A 216 -68.95 47.59 17.68
N ILE A 217 -68.31 48.38 18.55
CA ILE A 217 -66.85 48.42 18.68
C ILE A 217 -66.32 47.05 19.11
N ASP A 218 -66.94 46.41 20.10
CA ASP A 218 -66.52 45.07 20.56
C ASP A 218 -66.65 44.02 19.44
N LYS A 219 -67.74 44.06 18.65
CA LYS A 219 -67.91 43.20 17.46
C LYS A 219 -66.81 43.44 16.42
N GLN A 220 -66.50 44.69 16.12
CA GLN A 220 -65.41 45.03 15.18
C GLN A 220 -64.06 44.54 15.69
N LYS A 221 -63.77 44.75 16.97
CA LYS A 221 -62.55 44.29 17.63
C LYS A 221 -62.40 42.76 17.54
N LYS A 222 -63.48 42.02 17.82
CA LYS A 222 -63.53 40.56 17.69
C LYS A 222 -63.31 40.09 16.26
N ARG A 223 -63.91 40.76 15.26
CA ARG A 223 -63.70 40.46 13.84
C ARG A 223 -62.23 40.63 13.46
N TRP A 224 -61.63 41.76 13.86
CA TRP A 224 -60.22 42.05 13.63
C TRP A 224 -59.29 41.00 14.23
N TYR A 225 -59.54 40.56 15.47
CA TYR A 225 -58.75 39.48 16.07
C TYR A 225 -58.84 38.17 15.28
N ARG A 226 -60.05 37.75 14.87
CA ARG A 226 -60.24 36.54 14.06
C ARG A 226 -59.58 36.63 12.69
N GLU A 227 -59.55 37.80 12.07
CA GLU A 227 -58.86 38.00 10.80
C GLU A 227 -57.34 37.96 10.99
N ARG A 228 -56.82 38.59 12.05
CA ARG A 228 -55.40 38.55 12.40
C ARG A 228 -54.92 37.13 12.71
N GLU A 229 -55.70 36.35 13.46
CA GLU A 229 -55.40 34.95 13.76
C GLU A 229 -55.39 34.08 12.49
N ARG A 230 -56.36 34.27 11.59
CA ARG A 230 -56.38 33.58 10.30
C ARG A 230 -55.17 33.91 9.43
N TRP A 231 -54.76 35.18 9.41
CA TRP A 231 -53.55 35.59 8.71
C TRP A 231 -52.30 35.00 9.34
N LYS A 232 -52.20 35.00 10.68
CA LYS A 232 -51.08 34.39 11.39
C LYS A 232 -50.96 32.90 11.04
N TYR A 233 -52.07 32.16 11.10
CA TYR A 233 -52.09 30.74 10.72
C TYR A 233 -51.64 30.50 9.27
N ARG A 234 -52.07 31.34 8.33
CA ARG A 234 -51.61 31.26 6.93
C ARG A 234 -50.11 31.51 6.81
N VAL A 235 -49.59 32.52 7.48
CA VAL A 235 -48.14 32.83 7.47
C VAL A 235 -47.35 31.66 8.04
N ASP A 236 -47.77 31.13 9.20
CA ASP A 236 -47.10 30.00 9.85
C ASP A 236 -47.14 28.75 8.96
N SER A 237 -48.27 28.47 8.31
CA SER A 237 -48.40 27.36 7.35
C SER A 237 -47.47 27.50 6.14
N MET A 238 -47.35 28.71 5.57
CA MET A 238 -46.46 28.96 4.42
C MET A 238 -44.99 28.90 4.83
N GLN A 239 -44.65 29.33 6.05
CA GLN A 239 -43.30 29.18 6.60
C GLN A 239 -42.92 27.71 6.78
N ASN A 240 -43.83 26.87 7.27
CA ASN A 240 -43.60 25.43 7.40
C ASN A 240 -43.37 24.78 6.03
N GLN A 241 -44.22 25.07 5.03
CA GLN A 241 -44.04 24.57 3.67
C GLN A 241 -42.71 25.00 3.05
N LEU A 242 -42.27 26.24 3.30
CA LEU A 242 -40.97 26.73 2.85
C LEU A 242 -39.82 25.97 3.53
N GLN A 243 -39.93 25.72 4.84
CA GLN A 243 -38.92 24.95 5.58
C GLN A 243 -38.82 23.50 5.08
N GLU A 244 -39.96 22.85 4.82
CA GLU A 244 -40.01 21.51 4.22
C GLU A 244 -39.37 21.48 2.83
N ALA A 245 -39.69 22.47 1.98
CA ALA A 245 -39.08 22.58 0.65
C ALA A 245 -37.55 22.80 0.73
N LEU A 246 -37.08 23.64 1.65
CA LEU A 246 -35.66 23.86 1.88
C LEU A 246 -34.95 22.62 2.43
N ALA A 247 -35.59 21.87 3.33
CA ALA A 247 -35.08 20.60 3.82
C ALA A 247 -34.94 19.58 2.68
N GLY A 248 -35.98 19.43 1.86
CA GLY A 248 -35.94 18.56 0.68
C GLY A 248 -34.85 18.98 -0.34
N GLN A 249 -34.64 20.27 -0.56
CA GLN A 249 -33.54 20.76 -1.40
C GLN A 249 -32.16 20.43 -0.81
N LYS A 250 -31.99 20.52 0.52
CA LYS A 250 -30.74 20.14 1.19
C LYS A 250 -30.47 18.64 1.09
N GLU A 251 -31.48 17.81 1.32
CA GLU A 251 -31.36 16.35 1.22
C GLU A 251 -31.05 15.91 -0.20
N THR A 252 -31.73 16.48 -1.21
CA THR A 252 -31.43 16.21 -2.62
C THR A 252 -30.04 16.68 -3.02
N ALA A 253 -29.59 17.85 -2.54
CA ALA A 253 -28.22 18.32 -2.74
C ALA A 253 -27.18 17.39 -2.09
N ALA A 254 -27.43 16.91 -0.86
CA ALA A 254 -26.56 15.96 -0.17
C ALA A 254 -26.49 14.62 -0.91
N ALA A 255 -27.63 14.06 -1.33
CA ALA A 255 -27.67 12.82 -2.10
C ALA A 255 -26.97 12.96 -3.46
N LEU A 256 -27.05 14.12 -4.10
CA LEU A 256 -26.34 14.41 -5.34
C LEU A 256 -24.83 14.50 -5.11
N ALA A 257 -24.39 15.14 -4.01
CA ALA A 257 -22.99 15.20 -3.63
C ALA A 257 -22.41 13.80 -3.36
N GLU A 258 -23.11 12.95 -2.59
CA GLU A 258 -22.71 11.56 -2.35
C GLU A 258 -22.62 10.77 -3.66
N LYS A 259 -23.58 10.95 -4.58
CA LYS A 259 -23.52 10.32 -5.91
C LYS A 259 -22.32 10.78 -6.72
N MET A 260 -21.95 12.06 -6.65
CA MET A 260 -20.77 12.59 -7.33
C MET A 260 -19.48 12.01 -6.73
N GLU A 261 -19.39 11.88 -5.41
CA GLU A 261 -18.24 11.25 -4.74
C GLU A 261 -18.10 9.77 -5.12
N LEU A 262 -19.20 9.01 -5.11
CA LEU A 262 -19.20 7.61 -5.51
C LEU A 262 -18.84 7.44 -6.99
N ALA A 263 -19.31 8.32 -7.87
CA ALA A 263 -18.92 8.33 -9.27
C ALA A 263 -17.42 8.60 -9.43
N GLY A 264 -16.87 9.56 -8.68
CA GLY A 264 -15.43 9.84 -8.67
C GLY A 264 -14.60 8.65 -8.17
N GLN A 265 -15.07 7.94 -7.13
CA GLN A 265 -14.42 6.71 -6.66
C GLN A 265 -14.47 5.59 -7.71
N GLN A 266 -15.61 5.45 -8.41
CA GLN A 266 -15.75 4.47 -9.48
C GLN A 266 -14.82 4.79 -10.65
N ASP A 267 -14.74 6.05 -11.07
CA ASP A 267 -13.82 6.48 -12.13
C ASP A 267 -12.36 6.23 -11.73
N TYR A 268 -11.98 6.54 -10.49
CA TYR A 268 -10.66 6.22 -9.97
C TYR A 268 -10.37 4.72 -10.01
N LEU A 269 -11.28 3.87 -9.55
CA LEU A 269 -11.11 2.41 -9.62
C LEU A 269 -11.02 1.91 -11.07
N LEU A 270 -11.80 2.47 -11.99
CA LEU A 270 -11.72 2.14 -13.41
C LEU A 270 -10.34 2.48 -14.00
N THR A 271 -9.78 3.65 -13.65
CA THR A 271 -8.41 4.00 -14.07
C THR A 271 -7.37 3.04 -13.51
N GLN A 272 -7.45 2.68 -12.23
CA GLN A 272 -6.55 1.68 -11.62
C GLN A 272 -6.68 0.31 -12.29
N MET A 273 -7.90 -0.14 -12.59
CA MET A 273 -8.13 -1.40 -13.29
C MET A 273 -7.51 -1.38 -14.68
N ALA A 274 -7.66 -0.29 -15.43
CA ALA A 274 -7.04 -0.13 -16.75
C ALA A 274 -5.49 -0.16 -16.67
N GLU A 275 -4.89 0.47 -15.65
CA GLU A 275 -3.45 0.39 -15.42
C GLU A 275 -2.98 -1.04 -15.11
N LYS A 276 -3.72 -1.75 -14.25
CA LYS A 276 -3.40 -3.15 -13.91
C LYS A 276 -3.54 -4.05 -15.13
N ASP A 277 -4.57 -3.87 -15.95
CA ASP A 277 -4.75 -4.62 -17.19
C ASP A 277 -3.64 -4.33 -18.20
N LEU A 278 -3.21 -3.08 -18.32
CA LEU A 278 -2.05 -2.72 -19.13
C LEU A 278 -0.79 -3.44 -18.64
N LEU A 279 -0.50 -3.40 -17.34
CA LEU A 279 0.65 -4.09 -16.74
C LEU A 279 0.59 -5.60 -16.94
N LEU A 280 -0.59 -6.22 -16.77
CA LEU A 280 -0.80 -7.64 -17.07
C LEU A 280 -0.54 -7.95 -18.54
N SER A 281 -0.98 -7.09 -19.46
CA SER A 281 -0.71 -7.25 -20.90
C SER A 281 0.79 -7.18 -21.22
N LEU A 282 1.54 -6.31 -20.54
CA LEU A 282 2.98 -6.18 -20.70
C LEU A 282 3.70 -7.41 -20.14
N ARG A 283 3.33 -7.87 -18.94
CA ARG A 283 3.87 -9.11 -18.36
C ARG A 283 3.58 -10.33 -19.22
N LYS A 284 2.38 -10.46 -19.78
CA LYS A 284 2.05 -11.54 -20.74
C LYS A 284 2.97 -11.48 -21.96
N ARG A 285 3.21 -10.29 -22.52
CA ARG A 285 4.15 -10.10 -23.65
C ARG A 285 5.58 -10.47 -23.27
N GLU A 286 6.06 -10.09 -22.09
CA GLU A 286 7.39 -10.48 -21.59
C GLU A 286 7.52 -12.01 -21.46
N ILE A 287 6.53 -12.67 -20.86
CA ILE A 287 6.51 -14.13 -20.71
C ILE A 287 6.60 -14.82 -22.08
N ILE A 288 5.86 -14.33 -23.09
CA ILE A 288 5.93 -14.87 -24.45
C ILE A 288 7.34 -14.71 -25.03
N ARG A 289 7.96 -13.52 -24.89
CA ARG A 289 9.34 -13.29 -25.35
C ARG A 289 10.35 -14.22 -24.67
N TYR A 290 10.23 -14.42 -23.35
CA TYR A 290 11.10 -15.34 -22.63
C TYR A 290 10.89 -16.79 -23.05
N ARG A 291 9.64 -17.22 -23.28
CA ARG A 291 9.34 -18.55 -23.84
C ARG A 291 9.96 -18.74 -25.22
N GLU A 292 9.84 -17.76 -26.11
CA GLU A 292 10.50 -17.81 -27.41
C GLU A 292 12.02 -17.89 -27.31
N HIS A 293 12.62 -17.16 -26.37
CA HIS A 293 14.06 -17.21 -26.13
C HIS A 293 14.51 -18.58 -25.61
N ILE A 294 13.76 -19.16 -24.67
CA ILE A 294 14.00 -20.52 -24.17
C ILE A 294 13.91 -21.52 -25.32
N ASN A 295 12.84 -21.47 -26.13
CA ASN A 295 12.69 -22.36 -27.29
C ASN A 295 13.86 -22.24 -28.27
N LYS A 296 14.38 -21.02 -28.51
CA LYS A 296 15.57 -20.81 -29.35
C LYS A 296 16.83 -21.44 -28.74
N LEU A 297 17.02 -21.32 -27.42
CA LEU A 297 18.14 -21.94 -26.73
C LEU A 297 18.03 -23.47 -26.72
N GLU A 298 16.84 -24.01 -26.50
CA GLU A 298 16.57 -25.45 -26.58
C GLU A 298 16.84 -25.99 -27.98
N ALA A 299 16.41 -25.29 -29.03
CA ALA A 299 16.71 -25.66 -30.42
C ALA A 299 18.22 -25.66 -30.69
N LYS A 300 18.97 -24.66 -30.18
CA LYS A 300 20.43 -24.63 -30.28
C LYS A 300 21.07 -25.79 -29.52
N ALA A 301 20.64 -26.07 -28.29
CA ALA A 301 21.13 -27.19 -27.49
C ALA A 301 20.88 -28.53 -28.19
N ASN A 302 19.68 -28.73 -28.75
CA ASN A 302 19.34 -29.92 -29.53
C ASN A 302 20.20 -30.06 -30.80
N SER A 303 20.48 -28.95 -31.49
CA SER A 303 21.41 -28.95 -32.63
C SER A 303 22.83 -29.34 -32.22
N ILE A 304 23.34 -28.82 -31.09
CA ILE A 304 24.67 -29.18 -30.56
C ILE A 304 24.69 -30.67 -30.17
N LEU A 305 23.67 -31.15 -29.44
CA LEU A 305 23.56 -32.56 -29.07
C LEU A 305 23.51 -33.47 -30.29
N TYR A 306 22.80 -33.07 -31.35
CA TYR A 306 22.78 -33.78 -32.61
C TYR A 306 24.18 -33.87 -33.24
N GLN A 307 24.92 -32.76 -33.29
CA GLN A 307 26.30 -32.75 -33.79
C GLN A 307 27.22 -33.63 -32.94
N CYS A 308 27.12 -33.57 -31.61
CA CYS A 308 27.88 -34.46 -30.72
C CYS A 308 27.57 -35.93 -30.98
N ARG A 309 26.29 -36.30 -31.15
CA ARG A 309 25.89 -37.67 -31.50
C ARG A 309 26.47 -38.12 -32.83
N LEU A 310 26.45 -37.24 -33.84
CA LEU A 310 27.04 -37.51 -35.16
C LEU A 310 28.55 -37.72 -35.06
N TRP A 311 29.26 -36.89 -34.30
CA TRP A 311 30.70 -37.02 -34.07
C TRP A 311 31.05 -38.30 -33.34
N VAL A 312 30.28 -38.67 -32.30
CA VAL A 312 30.45 -39.94 -31.61
C VAL A 312 30.23 -41.12 -32.57
N LYS A 313 29.21 -41.05 -33.44
CA LYS A 313 28.98 -42.08 -34.45
C LYS A 313 30.16 -42.21 -35.42
N ARG A 314 30.64 -41.09 -35.98
CA ARG A 314 31.82 -41.07 -36.87
C ARG A 314 33.08 -41.58 -36.18
N ALA A 315 33.28 -41.24 -34.90
CA ALA A 315 34.42 -41.73 -34.14
C ALA A 315 34.35 -43.24 -33.90
N LYS A 316 33.16 -43.79 -33.68
CA LYS A 316 32.95 -45.25 -33.58
C LYS A 316 33.20 -45.94 -34.91
N GLU A 317 32.64 -45.42 -36.01
CA GLU A 317 32.88 -45.95 -37.37
C GLU A 317 34.39 -45.94 -37.68
N ALA A 318 35.10 -44.84 -37.41
CA ALA A 318 36.55 -44.76 -37.58
C ALA A 318 37.32 -45.72 -36.64
N GLN A 319 36.85 -45.96 -35.42
CA GLN A 319 37.44 -46.96 -34.52
C GLN A 319 37.25 -48.38 -35.04
N GLU A 320 36.08 -48.70 -35.61
CA GLU A 320 35.79 -49.97 -36.27
C GLU A 320 36.71 -50.16 -37.49
N GLU A 321 36.85 -49.15 -38.35
CA GLU A 321 37.78 -49.17 -39.49
C GLU A 321 39.24 -49.37 -39.05
N ILE A 322 39.69 -48.68 -37.99
CA ILE A 322 41.04 -48.88 -37.44
C ILE A 322 41.20 -50.30 -36.90
N ALA A 323 40.18 -50.86 -36.25
CA ALA A 323 40.21 -52.23 -35.74
C ALA A 323 40.30 -53.24 -36.90
N GLU A 324 39.52 -53.05 -37.96
CA GLU A 324 39.58 -53.84 -39.19
C GLU A 324 40.97 -53.77 -39.83
N LEU A 325 41.52 -52.56 -40.02
CA LEU A 325 42.86 -52.36 -40.57
C LEU A 325 43.96 -53.00 -39.70
N LYS A 326 43.84 -52.92 -38.36
CA LYS A 326 44.76 -53.63 -37.45
C LYS A 326 44.66 -55.14 -37.61
N SER A 327 43.46 -55.68 -37.80
CA SER A 327 43.27 -57.12 -38.04
C SER A 327 43.89 -57.56 -39.36
N LEU A 328 43.75 -56.75 -40.42
CA LEU A 328 44.38 -57.02 -41.73
C LEU A 328 45.90 -56.90 -41.64
N LEU A 329 46.43 -55.91 -40.94
CA LEU A 329 47.87 -55.78 -40.69
C LEU A 329 48.42 -56.96 -39.89
N ALA A 330 47.70 -57.46 -38.89
CA ALA A 330 48.09 -58.65 -38.14
C ALA A 330 48.17 -59.87 -39.06
N LYS A 331 47.13 -60.12 -39.88
CA LYS A 331 47.15 -61.20 -40.88
C LYS A 331 48.32 -61.07 -41.85
N ASN A 332 48.55 -59.88 -42.40
CA ASN A 332 49.68 -59.66 -43.31
C ASN A 332 51.04 -59.85 -42.60
N ARG A 333 51.17 -59.48 -41.33
CA ARG A 333 52.38 -59.75 -40.54
C ARG A 333 52.58 -61.24 -40.32
N GLU A 334 51.53 -61.98 -39.97
CA GLU A 334 51.59 -63.45 -39.84
C GLU A 334 51.96 -64.12 -41.18
N GLU A 335 51.42 -63.63 -42.30
CA GLU A 335 51.80 -64.10 -43.64
C GLU A 335 53.27 -63.80 -43.95
N LEU A 336 53.77 -62.61 -43.63
CA LEU A 336 55.17 -62.23 -43.79
C LEU A 336 56.11 -63.02 -42.87
N GLU A 337 55.73 -63.25 -41.61
CA GLU A 337 56.46 -64.12 -40.68
C GLU A 337 56.48 -65.56 -41.22
N GLY A 338 55.36 -66.06 -41.73
CA GLY A 338 55.29 -67.35 -42.40
C GLY A 338 56.20 -67.45 -43.63
N LEU A 339 56.27 -66.40 -44.46
CA LEU A 339 57.21 -66.30 -45.58
C LEU A 339 58.67 -66.21 -45.11
N SER A 340 58.94 -65.47 -44.04
CA SER A 340 60.28 -65.34 -43.43
C SER A 340 60.76 -66.70 -42.91
N ILE A 341 59.91 -67.47 -42.22
CA ILE A 341 60.23 -68.84 -41.78
C ILE A 341 60.49 -69.74 -42.99
N LYS A 342 59.68 -69.63 -44.05
CA LYS A 342 59.93 -70.38 -45.30
C LYS A 342 61.29 -70.01 -45.90
N LEU A 343 61.63 -68.73 -45.94
CA LEU A 343 62.90 -68.24 -46.44
C LEU A 343 64.08 -68.69 -45.57
N GLN A 344 63.95 -68.68 -44.24
CA GLN A 344 64.92 -69.26 -43.32
C GLN A 344 65.13 -70.75 -43.59
N ARG A 345 64.05 -71.53 -43.77
CA ARG A 345 64.15 -72.95 -44.15
C ARG A 345 64.86 -73.14 -45.50
N TYR A 346 64.64 -72.25 -46.48
CA TYR A 346 65.38 -72.29 -47.74
C TYR A 346 66.87 -71.97 -47.54
N GLN A 347 67.20 -70.96 -46.74
CA GLN A 347 68.59 -70.62 -46.40
C GLN A 347 69.29 -71.73 -45.62
N GLU A 348 68.61 -72.39 -44.68
CA GLU A 348 69.12 -73.56 -43.97
C GLU A 348 69.39 -74.71 -44.93
N ARG A 349 68.45 -75.00 -45.84
CA ARG A 349 68.68 -76.00 -46.91
C ARG A 349 69.83 -75.62 -47.83
N GLU A 350 69.99 -74.34 -48.18
CA GLU A 350 71.16 -73.88 -48.94
C GLU A 350 72.45 -74.06 -48.15
N ARG A 351 72.46 -73.77 -46.84
CA ARG A 351 73.61 -74.03 -45.97
C ARG A 351 73.93 -75.52 -45.89
N GLU A 352 72.93 -76.38 -45.70
CA GLU A 352 73.09 -77.84 -45.73
C GLU A 352 73.63 -78.33 -47.08
N ASN A 353 73.11 -77.83 -48.19
CA ASN A 353 73.60 -78.18 -49.52
C ASN A 353 75.04 -77.69 -49.73
N ASN A 354 75.37 -76.48 -49.28
CA ASN A 354 76.74 -75.97 -49.33
C ASN A 354 77.68 -76.82 -48.46
N LEU A 355 77.26 -77.22 -47.27
CA LEU A 355 78.01 -78.14 -46.40
C LEU A 355 78.23 -79.50 -47.08
N ARG A 356 77.19 -80.08 -47.71
CA ARG A 356 77.32 -81.31 -48.50
C ARG A 356 78.29 -81.13 -49.68
N ILE A 357 78.25 -79.98 -50.36
CA ILE A 357 79.20 -79.68 -51.45
C ILE A 357 80.63 -79.56 -50.89
N THR A 358 80.83 -78.94 -49.73
CA THR A 358 82.17 -78.87 -49.10
C THR A 358 82.65 -80.23 -48.64
N GLU A 359 81.78 -81.07 -48.05
CA GLU A 359 82.12 -82.46 -47.69
C GLU A 359 82.48 -83.28 -48.92
N LEU A 360 81.73 -83.15 -50.03
CA LEU A 360 82.07 -83.79 -51.30
C LEU A 360 83.39 -83.27 -51.86
N ARG A 361 83.69 -81.97 -51.72
CA ARG A 361 84.97 -81.40 -52.12
C ARG A 361 86.11 -81.90 -51.25
N GLU A 362 85.93 -82.05 -49.94
CA GLU A 362 86.91 -82.62 -49.02
C GLU A 362 87.14 -84.09 -49.33
N ASN A 363 86.10 -84.90 -49.53
CA ASN A 363 86.21 -86.29 -49.94
C ASN A 363 86.90 -86.46 -51.30
N ASN A 364 86.62 -85.58 -52.25
CA ASN A 364 87.35 -85.57 -53.52
C ASN A 364 88.79 -85.08 -53.31
N GLY A 365 89.02 -84.13 -52.41
CA GLY A 365 90.35 -83.65 -52.03
C GLY A 365 91.21 -84.73 -51.39
N THR A 366 90.64 -85.51 -50.46
CA THR A 366 91.30 -86.68 -49.87
C THR A 366 91.56 -87.75 -50.92
N ARG A 367 90.59 -88.03 -51.81
CA ARG A 367 90.79 -88.99 -52.91
C ARG A 367 91.90 -88.54 -53.87
N VAL A 368 91.97 -87.25 -54.18
CA VAL A 368 93.06 -86.67 -55.00
C VAL A 368 94.39 -86.76 -54.27
N ALA A 369 94.42 -86.51 -52.96
CA ALA A 369 95.63 -86.65 -52.15
C ALA A 369 96.11 -88.11 -52.09
N GLU A 370 95.21 -89.08 -51.90
CA GLU A 370 95.50 -90.53 -51.98
C GLU A 370 96.12 -90.90 -53.33
N LEU A 371 95.48 -90.48 -54.43
CA LEU A 371 95.99 -90.71 -55.78
C LEU A 371 97.33 -90.01 -56.02
N GLN A 372 97.55 -88.81 -55.46
CA GLN A 372 98.83 -88.12 -55.52
C GLN A 372 99.90 -88.84 -54.71
N THR A 373 99.58 -89.39 -53.54
CA THR A 373 100.53 -90.23 -52.78
C THR A 373 100.88 -91.49 -53.53
N GLU A 374 99.92 -92.17 -54.17
CA GLU A 374 100.19 -93.32 -55.03
C GLU A 374 101.08 -92.94 -56.23
N ILE A 375 100.83 -91.79 -56.87
CA ILE A 375 101.68 -91.28 -57.96
C ILE A 375 103.10 -91.00 -57.45
N VAL A 376 103.26 -90.42 -56.26
CA VAL A 376 104.58 -90.14 -55.67
C VAL A 376 105.30 -91.44 -55.33
N GLU A 377 104.61 -92.43 -54.76
CA GLU A 377 105.18 -93.74 -54.47
C GLU A 377 105.61 -94.48 -55.75
N LEU A 378 104.79 -94.43 -56.80
CA LEU A 378 105.13 -95.00 -58.11
C LEU A 378 106.31 -94.26 -58.75
N LYS A 379 106.37 -92.93 -58.64
CA LYS A 379 107.53 -92.14 -59.10
C LYS A 379 108.80 -92.49 -58.34
N GLN A 380 108.74 -92.64 -57.02
CA GLN A 380 109.88 -93.05 -56.20
C GLN A 380 110.35 -94.48 -56.53
N LYS A 381 109.43 -95.40 -56.85
CA LYS A 381 109.81 -96.73 -57.34
C LYS A 381 110.54 -96.66 -58.68
N ILE A 382 110.07 -95.84 -59.61
CA ILE A 382 110.74 -95.61 -60.90
C ILE A 382 112.11 -94.93 -60.72
N GLU A 383 112.23 -93.97 -59.80
CA GLU A 383 113.53 -93.34 -59.48
C GLU A 383 114.51 -94.33 -58.87
N LYS A 384 114.07 -95.20 -57.94
CA LYS A 384 114.92 -96.27 -57.38
C LYS A 384 115.42 -97.24 -58.45
N GLU A 385 114.56 -97.63 -59.40
CA GLU A 385 114.99 -98.47 -60.52
C GLU A 385 115.94 -97.74 -61.47
N ARG A 386 115.72 -96.44 -61.71
CA ARG A 386 116.64 -95.60 -62.51
C ARG A 386 118.00 -95.42 -61.83
N GLU A 387 118.03 -95.21 -60.52
CA GLU A 387 119.26 -95.08 -59.73
C GLU A 387 120.04 -96.39 -59.68
N ALA A 388 119.36 -97.53 -59.50
CA ALA A 388 119.97 -98.85 -59.62
C ALA A 388 120.59 -99.07 -61.00
N GLY A 389 119.86 -98.74 -62.08
CA GLY A 389 120.38 -98.82 -63.45
C GLY A 389 121.53 -97.83 -63.75
N ALA A 390 121.54 -96.66 -63.10
CA ALA A 390 122.64 -95.70 -63.22
C ALA A 390 123.91 -96.18 -62.49
N PHE A 391 123.75 -96.87 -61.36
CA PHE A 391 124.87 -97.47 -60.61
C PHE A 391 125.53 -98.61 -61.39
N GLU A 392 124.73 -99.50 -62.00
CA GLU A 392 125.25 -100.56 -62.89
C GLU A 392 125.95 -99.99 -64.12
N LYS A 393 125.38 -98.95 -64.75
CA LYS A 393 126.06 -98.25 -65.86
C LYS A 393 127.39 -97.65 -65.45
N ARG A 394 127.48 -96.98 -64.28
CA ARG A 394 128.76 -96.41 -63.80
C ARG A 394 129.81 -97.49 -63.55
N ARG A 395 129.43 -98.62 -62.96
CA ARG A 395 130.34 -99.76 -62.73
C ARG A 395 130.90 -100.33 -64.04
N LEU A 396 130.04 -100.54 -65.04
CA LEU A 396 130.46 -101.01 -66.36
C LEU A 396 131.34 -99.99 -67.08
N GLN A 397 131.10 -98.69 -66.87
CA GLN A 397 131.89 -97.62 -67.47
C GLN A 397 133.27 -97.47 -66.82
N GLU A 398 133.39 -97.75 -65.52
CA GLU A 398 134.67 -97.86 -64.81
C GLU A 398 135.49 -99.07 -65.29
N GLU A 399 134.85 -100.21 -65.52
CA GLU A 399 135.49 -101.40 -66.13
C GLU A 399 135.96 -101.14 -67.57
N ILE A 400 135.19 -100.38 -68.37
CA ILE A 400 135.62 -99.95 -69.71
C ILE A 400 136.82 -99.01 -69.62
N ASN A 401 136.84 -98.09 -68.65
CA ASN A 401 137.93 -97.13 -68.49
C ASN A 401 139.23 -97.76 -68.01
N THR A 402 139.19 -98.79 -67.16
CA THR A 402 140.39 -99.54 -66.76
C THR A 402 140.95 -100.33 -67.94
N LEU A 403 140.10 -101.06 -68.67
CA LEU A 403 140.50 -101.79 -69.88
C LEU A 403 141.04 -100.87 -70.99
N SER A 404 140.46 -99.67 -71.14
CA SER A 404 140.91 -98.68 -72.12
C SER A 404 142.26 -98.04 -71.73
N ASN A 405 142.54 -97.88 -70.43
CA ASN A 405 143.83 -97.40 -69.95
C ASN A 405 144.95 -98.45 -70.10
N ASP A 406 144.63 -99.72 -69.93
CA ASP A 406 145.60 -100.81 -70.14
C ASP A 406 145.95 -100.98 -71.64
N LEU A 407 144.97 -100.79 -72.53
CA LEU A 407 145.19 -100.74 -73.98
C LEU A 407 146.07 -99.55 -74.41
N LYS A 408 145.89 -98.37 -73.82
CA LYS A 408 146.74 -97.19 -74.09
C LYS A 408 148.18 -97.37 -73.60
N LYS A 409 148.39 -98.10 -72.50
CA LYS A 409 149.75 -98.43 -72.02
C LYS A 409 150.46 -99.39 -72.96
N ALA A 410 149.76 -100.41 -73.47
CA ALA A 410 150.33 -101.34 -74.44
C ALA A 410 150.70 -100.65 -75.78
N LEU A 411 149.84 -99.74 -76.26
CA LEU A 411 150.08 -98.96 -77.49
C LEU A 411 151.29 -98.01 -77.40
N ARG A 412 151.51 -97.36 -76.25
CA ARG A 412 152.69 -96.48 -76.06
C ARG A 412 154.01 -97.25 -76.07
N VAL A 413 154.02 -98.47 -75.54
CA VAL A 413 155.20 -99.35 -75.56
C VAL A 413 155.52 -99.79 -76.99
N GLU A 414 154.51 -100.01 -77.84
CA GLU A 414 154.71 -100.36 -79.25
C GLU A 414 155.21 -99.17 -80.08
N GLU A 415 154.70 -97.96 -79.83
CA GLU A 415 155.17 -96.73 -80.49
C GLU A 415 156.61 -96.36 -80.12
N GLU A 416 157.04 -96.61 -78.87
CA GLU A 416 158.43 -96.42 -78.44
C GLU A 416 159.39 -97.41 -79.12
N HIS A 417 158.94 -98.65 -79.40
CA HIS A 417 159.70 -99.62 -80.18
C HIS A 417 159.79 -99.25 -81.68
N GLN A 418 158.76 -98.62 -82.26
CA GLN A 418 158.83 -98.13 -83.64
C GLN A 418 159.78 -96.93 -83.79
N ARG A 419 159.85 -96.04 -82.79
CA ARG A 419 160.76 -94.87 -82.82
C ARG A 419 162.23 -95.27 -82.71
N SER A 420 162.55 -96.29 -81.90
CA SER A 420 163.92 -96.81 -81.81
C SER A 420 164.36 -97.55 -83.08
N TYR A 421 163.45 -98.20 -83.79
CA TYR A 421 163.73 -98.86 -85.07
C TYR A 421 164.04 -97.86 -86.20
N MET A 422 163.33 -96.73 -86.25
CA MET A 422 163.54 -95.68 -87.26
C MET A 422 164.88 -94.94 -87.11
N LEU A 423 165.34 -94.72 -85.87
CA LEU A 423 166.64 -94.10 -85.60
C LEU A 423 167.80 -94.99 -86.08
N ALA A 424 167.71 -96.31 -85.86
CA ALA A 424 168.69 -97.27 -86.36
C ALA A 424 168.73 -97.33 -87.92
N GLN A 425 167.60 -97.06 -88.59
CA GLN A 425 167.53 -97.00 -90.06
C GLN A 425 168.15 -95.72 -90.64
N GLN A 426 168.03 -94.58 -89.96
CA GLN A 426 168.65 -93.32 -90.38
C GLN A 426 170.18 -93.35 -90.26
N GLU A 427 170.72 -94.00 -89.23
CA GLU A 427 172.17 -94.17 -89.07
C GLU A 427 172.79 -95.08 -90.15
N LEU A 428 172.04 -96.08 -90.63
CA LEU A 428 172.48 -96.93 -91.75
C LEU A 428 172.50 -96.18 -93.10
N PHE A 429 171.65 -95.16 -93.27
CA PHE A 429 171.57 -94.40 -94.51
C PHE A 429 172.69 -93.35 -94.62
N THR A 430 173.03 -92.68 -93.52
CA THR A 430 174.14 -91.72 -93.46
C THR A 430 175.49 -92.41 -93.63
N ALA A 431 175.65 -93.62 -93.08
CA ALA A 431 176.85 -94.43 -93.28
C ALA A 431 177.05 -94.86 -94.75
N ARG A 432 175.96 -95.12 -95.49
CA ARG A 432 176.02 -95.48 -96.92
C ARG A 432 176.33 -94.31 -97.85
N GLN A 433 175.84 -93.10 -97.54
CA GLN A 433 176.18 -91.89 -98.30
C GLN A 433 177.66 -91.52 -98.17
N ASN A 434 178.22 -91.64 -96.97
CA ASN A 434 179.64 -91.36 -96.74
C ASN A 434 180.57 -92.35 -97.48
N TYR A 435 180.11 -93.58 -97.74
CA TYR A 435 180.86 -94.56 -98.53
C TYR A 435 180.87 -94.22 -100.04
N HIS A 436 179.81 -93.60 -100.54
CA HIS A 436 179.68 -93.29 -101.98
C HIS A 436 180.38 -91.97 -102.37
N ASP A 437 180.53 -91.03 -101.44
CA ASP A 437 181.26 -89.78 -101.67
C ASP A 437 182.79 -89.98 -101.61
N LEU A 438 183.29 -90.93 -100.80
CA LEU A 438 184.70 -91.33 -100.85
C LEU A 438 185.06 -92.09 -102.14
N GLU A 439 184.08 -92.76 -102.77
CA GLU A 439 184.27 -93.51 -104.01
C GLU A 439 184.51 -92.60 -105.24
N LYS A 440 184.04 -91.34 -105.18
CA LYS A 440 184.18 -90.38 -106.29
C LYS A 440 185.49 -89.59 -106.27
N HIS A 441 186.20 -89.53 -105.15
CA HIS A 441 187.47 -88.80 -105.04
C HIS A 441 188.72 -89.63 -105.38
N THR A 442 188.56 -90.91 -105.74
CA THR A 442 189.69 -91.81 -106.02
C THR A 442 189.82 -92.22 -107.50
N ARG A 443 189.38 -91.35 -108.42
CA ARG A 443 189.60 -91.46 -109.88
C ARG A 443 190.43 -90.31 -110.47
N TYR A 444 191.59 -90.00 -109.85
CA TYR A 444 192.67 -89.31 -110.57
C TYR A 444 193.99 -90.09 -110.51
N PRO A 445 194.78 -90.10 -111.61
CA PRO A 445 195.52 -91.29 -112.04
C PRO A 445 196.82 -91.62 -111.30
N LEU A 446 197.18 -90.95 -110.20
CA LEU A 446 198.48 -91.18 -109.53
C LEU A 446 198.42 -91.58 -108.05
N VAL A 447 197.24 -91.73 -107.45
CA VAL A 447 197.11 -92.35 -106.11
C VAL A 447 196.85 -93.87 -106.18
N ARG A 448 196.80 -94.43 -107.41
CA ARG A 448 196.92 -95.87 -107.72
C ARG A 448 198.31 -96.47 -107.37
N LEU A 449 199.23 -95.67 -106.84
CA LEU A 449 200.57 -96.11 -106.40
C LEU A 449 200.71 -96.24 -104.87
N VAL A 450 199.75 -95.75 -104.07
CA VAL A 450 199.88 -95.68 -102.60
C VAL A 450 198.97 -96.65 -101.84
N MET A 451 198.21 -97.50 -102.54
CA MET A 451 197.70 -98.76 -101.96
C MET A 451 198.79 -99.69 -101.37
N LYS A 452 200.08 -99.30 -101.30
CA LYS A 452 201.18 -100.24 -101.04
C LYS A 452 202.18 -99.90 -99.93
N ILE A 453 201.96 -98.88 -99.07
CA ILE A 453 202.82 -98.68 -97.87
C ILE A 453 202.05 -98.72 -96.54
N CYS A 454 200.81 -98.26 -96.44
CA CYS A 454 200.09 -98.25 -95.15
C CYS A 454 199.34 -99.55 -94.82
N SER A 455 199.73 -100.65 -95.45
CA SER A 455 199.97 -101.88 -94.70
C SER A 455 201.18 -101.64 -93.78
N PHE A 456 201.01 -101.16 -92.54
CA PHE A 456 201.96 -101.55 -91.49
C PHE A 456 201.55 -101.30 -90.01
N PHE A 457 200.59 -100.45 -89.61
CA PHE A 457 200.60 -100.00 -88.19
C PHE A 457 199.34 -99.99 -87.31
N ASP A 458 198.14 -100.44 -87.70
CA ASP A 458 197.04 -100.57 -86.73
C ASP A 458 196.53 -102.00 -86.57
N ARG A 459 197.51 -102.92 -86.52
CA ARG A 459 197.53 -103.96 -85.49
C ARG A 459 197.89 -103.27 -84.17
N HIS A 460 197.17 -103.65 -83.11
CA HIS A 460 197.41 -103.30 -81.71
C HIS A 460 196.83 -101.96 -81.22
N HIS A 461 195.57 -102.00 -80.78
CA HIS A 461 195.32 -101.90 -79.33
C HIS A 461 193.87 -102.21 -78.93
N ARG A 462 193.78 -103.04 -77.87
CA ARG A 462 192.77 -103.08 -76.80
C ARG A 462 191.46 -103.81 -77.14
N ASN A 463 191.16 -104.91 -76.43
CA ASN A 463 190.77 -105.02 -75.01
C ASN A 463 189.45 -104.32 -74.73
#